data_AF-A0A9P5X2D4-F1
#
_entry.id   AF-A0A9P5X2D4-F1
#
_cell.length_a   1.000
_cell.length_b   1.000
_cell.length_c   1.000
_cell.angle_alpha   90.00
_cell.angle_beta   90.00
_cell.angle_gamma   90.00
#
_symmetry.space_group_name_H-M   'P 1'
#
loop_
_entity.id
_entity.type
_entity.pdbx_description
1 polymer ?
#
loop_
_entity_poly.entity_id
_entity_poly.type
_entity_poly.pdbx_seq_one_letter_code
_entity_poly.pdbx_strand_id
1 'polypeptide(L)'
;MMFLKGGHTVGPISPLRALDDLYCQVLSGVSVNILSTTMRILGLVVIDRHGLGSADDQVRFLGLDQVTFRRALQNLHSVVYVPPIEESNATPLRIYHASFSDFLDDVRRSGEFHLNKEAAKYDFVLQCLHWIENDDGSPDNKALGNFSVSRGWDACCNLSDDFVPGLVSRLERFDFNCLRFVGVGSGFASFLQWLHSLGSTRNKSVIRVGWRLFFTRPSNEIRLEHQPLSVHDFDLAPLFGCMSQSGWSLVGLVWGSYTLCAKAFTQFGRSSVTIFLPIGRQSPIFLG
;
A
#
# COMPACT_ATOMS: atom_id res chain seq x y z
N MET A 1 -18.83 -25.95 65.91
CA MET A 1 -19.43 -26.78 64.84
C MET A 1 -20.44 -25.93 64.09
N MET A 2 -20.10 -25.46 62.89
CA MET A 2 -21.01 -25.28 61.74
C MET A 2 -20.23 -24.58 60.62
N PHE A 3 -19.99 -25.35 59.57
CA PHE A 3 -19.59 -24.87 58.25
C PHE A 3 -20.78 -24.18 57.59
N LEU A 4 -20.54 -23.05 56.94
CA LEU A 4 -21.31 -22.67 55.75
C LEU A 4 -20.35 -22.53 54.57
N LYS A 5 -20.50 -23.51 53.69
CA LYS A 5 -19.85 -23.71 52.41
C LYS A 5 -20.83 -23.21 51.35
N GLY A 6 -20.38 -22.34 50.43
CA GLY A 6 -21.08 -22.10 49.16
C GLY A 6 -21.09 -20.65 48.71
N GLY A 7 -20.50 -20.39 47.54
CA GLY A 7 -20.80 -19.17 46.78
C GLY A 7 -19.71 -18.74 45.80
N HIS A 8 -19.60 -19.44 44.66
CA HIS A 8 -18.95 -19.00 43.42
C HIS A 8 -17.52 -18.42 43.54
N THR A 9 -16.53 -19.23 43.15
CA THR A 9 -15.29 -18.71 42.61
C THR A 9 -15.60 -17.99 41.30
N VAL A 10 -15.90 -16.70 41.39
CA VAL A 10 -15.78 -15.79 40.25
C VAL A 10 -14.30 -15.87 39.87
N GLY A 11 -13.99 -16.63 38.81
CA GLY A 11 -12.65 -16.63 38.22
C GLY A 11 -12.22 -15.17 38.01
N PRO A 12 -10.93 -14.84 38.20
CA PRO A 12 -10.46 -13.46 38.23
C PRO A 12 -11.06 -12.72 37.05
N ILE A 13 -11.95 -11.76 37.34
CA ILE A 13 -12.52 -10.88 36.32
C ILE A 13 -11.30 -10.29 35.64
N SER A 14 -11.10 -10.60 34.35
CA SER A 14 -10.00 -10.02 33.59
C SER A 14 -10.01 -8.52 33.87
N PRO A 15 -8.90 -7.91 34.31
CA PRO A 15 -8.87 -6.50 34.66
C PRO A 15 -9.28 -5.60 33.48
N LEU A 16 -9.30 -6.15 32.26
CA LEU A 16 -9.74 -5.50 31.04
C LEU A 16 -11.22 -5.69 30.72
N ARG A 17 -11.96 -6.57 31.41
CA ARG A 17 -13.34 -6.91 31.08
C ARG A 17 -14.27 -5.70 31.07
N ALA A 18 -14.16 -4.83 32.07
CA ALA A 18 -14.97 -3.61 32.11
C ALA A 18 -14.64 -2.63 30.96
N LEU A 19 -13.39 -2.62 30.48
CA LEU A 19 -13.00 -1.84 29.30
C LEU A 19 -13.52 -2.49 28.02
N ASP A 20 -13.48 -3.82 27.92
CA ASP A 20 -14.01 -4.57 26.79
C ASP A 20 -15.52 -4.36 26.66
N ASP A 21 -16.26 -4.41 27.78
CA ASP A 21 -17.69 -4.12 27.82
C ASP A 21 -17.99 -2.68 27.36
N LEU A 22 -17.16 -1.71 27.77
CA LEU A 22 -17.27 -0.32 27.31
C LEU A 22 -17.00 -0.20 25.80
N TYR A 23 -15.96 -0.85 25.27
CA TYR A 23 -15.63 -0.81 23.84
C TYR A 23 -16.71 -1.48 22.99
N CYS A 24 -17.25 -2.62 23.43
CA CYS A 24 -18.42 -3.25 22.84
C CYS A 24 -19.61 -2.29 22.82
N GLN A 25 -19.90 -1.62 23.94
CA GLN A 25 -21.00 -0.66 24.00
C GLN A 25 -20.81 0.49 23.00
N VAL A 26 -19.61 1.07 22.93
CA VAL A 26 -19.28 2.16 21.99
C VAL A 26 -19.50 1.71 20.53
N LEU A 27 -19.00 0.53 20.16
CA LEU A 27 -19.10 0.01 18.79
C LEU A 27 -20.51 -0.47 18.45
N SER A 28 -21.27 -0.99 19.42
CA SER A 28 -22.68 -1.37 19.23
C SER A 28 -23.59 -0.16 18.96
N GLY A 29 -23.16 1.04 19.35
CA GLY A 29 -23.86 2.28 19.00
C GLY A 29 -23.73 2.65 17.53
N VAL A 30 -22.79 2.07 16.79
CA VAL A 30 -22.61 2.32 15.36
C VAL A 30 -23.71 1.61 14.57
N SER A 31 -24.36 2.32 13.65
CA SER A 31 -25.38 1.72 12.77
C SER A 31 -24.78 0.57 11.96
N VAL A 32 -25.47 -0.57 11.91
CA VAL A 32 -25.06 -1.74 11.12
C VAL A 32 -24.76 -1.40 9.65
N ASN A 33 -25.48 -0.42 9.08
CA ASN A 33 -25.30 0.02 7.70
C ASN A 33 -23.99 0.79 7.45
N ILE A 34 -23.35 1.34 8.50
CA ILE A 34 -22.08 2.08 8.42
C ILE A 34 -20.93 1.37 9.13
N LEU A 35 -21.22 0.29 9.86
CA LEU A 35 -20.22 -0.44 10.66
C LEU A 35 -19.04 -0.93 9.81
N SER A 36 -19.30 -1.44 8.61
CA SER A 36 -18.22 -1.87 7.69
C SER A 36 -17.28 -0.71 7.33
N THR A 37 -17.82 0.47 7.07
CA THR A 37 -17.04 1.70 6.83
C THR A 37 -16.27 2.12 8.09
N THR A 38 -16.89 2.07 9.26
CA THR A 38 -16.22 2.36 10.54
C THR A 38 -15.04 1.42 10.76
N MET A 39 -15.23 0.11 10.56
CA MET A 39 -14.16 -0.89 10.71
C MET A 39 -13.05 -0.69 9.69
N ARG A 40 -13.38 -0.29 8.46
CA ARG A 40 -12.40 0.07 7.43
C ARG A 40 -11.54 1.27 7.84
N ILE A 41 -12.14 2.33 8.37
CA ILE A 41 -11.42 3.50 8.89
C ILE A 41 -10.52 3.11 10.07
N LEU A 42 -11.05 2.34 11.03
CA LEU A 42 -10.25 1.85 12.16
C LEU A 42 -9.08 0.97 11.71
N GLY A 43 -9.30 0.14 10.69
CA GLY A 43 -8.26 -0.67 10.04
C GLY A 43 -7.10 0.18 9.55
N LEU A 44 -7.38 1.26 8.83
CA LEU A 44 -6.37 2.20 8.37
C LEU A 44 -5.58 2.81 9.54
N VAL A 45 -6.27 3.29 10.58
CA VAL A 45 -5.62 3.91 11.75
C VAL A 45 -4.74 2.90 12.52
N VAL A 46 -5.16 1.63 12.59
CA VAL A 46 -4.39 0.57 13.25
C VAL A 46 -3.16 0.16 12.44
N ILE A 47 -3.29 0.06 11.11
CA ILE A 47 -2.21 -0.35 10.20
C ILE A 47 -1.18 0.76 10.05
N ASP A 48 -1.63 2.00 9.91
CA ASP A 48 -0.78 3.14 9.62
C ASP A 48 -0.91 4.24 10.68
N ARG A 49 -0.41 3.94 11.88
CA ARG A 49 -0.54 4.79 13.08
C ARG A 49 0.03 6.21 12.92
N HIS A 50 0.91 6.44 11.95
CA HIS A 50 1.66 7.71 11.81
C HIS A 50 1.94 8.13 10.35
N GLY A 51 1.48 7.39 9.33
CA GLY A 51 1.98 7.59 7.96
C GLY A 51 1.10 8.47 7.07
N LEU A 52 -0.23 8.36 7.20
CA LEU A 52 -1.17 9.11 6.36
C LEU A 52 -1.55 10.41 7.07
N GLY A 53 -1.20 11.53 6.42
CA GLY A 53 -1.10 12.88 6.98
C GLY A 53 -2.30 13.34 7.81
N SER A 54 -3.25 14.01 7.17
CA SER A 54 -4.40 14.61 7.84
C SER A 54 -5.64 13.70 7.82
N ALA A 55 -6.67 14.02 8.60
CA ALA A 55 -7.94 13.31 8.52
C ALA A 55 -8.59 13.45 7.13
N ASP A 56 -8.40 14.58 6.46
CA ASP A 56 -8.87 14.77 5.08
C ASP A 56 -8.10 13.89 4.08
N ASP A 57 -6.79 13.70 4.29
CA ASP A 57 -6.01 12.74 3.51
C ASP A 57 -6.50 11.30 3.74
N GLN A 58 -6.88 10.96 4.97
CA GLN A 58 -7.47 9.65 5.31
C GLN A 58 -8.82 9.43 4.61
N VAL A 59 -9.68 10.44 4.61
CA VAL A 59 -10.98 10.42 3.90
C VAL A 59 -10.76 10.19 2.41
N ARG A 60 -9.89 11.00 1.80
CA ARG A 60 -9.54 10.91 0.38
C ARG A 60 -8.95 9.55 0.06
N PHE A 61 -7.96 9.11 0.83
CA PHE A 61 -7.27 7.84 0.59
C PHE A 61 -8.23 6.65 0.54
N LEU A 62 -9.21 6.63 1.44
CA LEU A 62 -10.26 5.59 1.50
C LEU A 62 -11.36 5.74 0.43
N GLY A 63 -11.36 6.84 -0.32
CA GLY A 63 -12.39 7.16 -1.31
C GLY A 63 -13.75 7.43 -0.68
N LEU A 64 -13.77 8.03 0.51
CA LEU A 64 -14.99 8.34 1.25
C LEU A 64 -15.37 9.81 1.05
N ASP A 65 -16.66 10.13 1.18
CA ASP A 65 -17.10 11.50 1.38
C ASP A 65 -17.04 11.88 2.87
N GLN A 66 -16.93 13.18 3.15
CA GLN A 66 -16.78 13.69 4.51
C GLN A 66 -17.99 13.37 5.39
N VAL A 67 -19.20 13.32 4.83
CA VAL A 67 -20.43 13.04 5.60
C VAL A 67 -20.42 11.58 6.07
N THR A 68 -20.11 10.65 5.18
CA THR A 68 -19.97 9.22 5.49
C THR A 68 -18.86 8.99 6.51
N PHE A 69 -17.68 9.60 6.32
CA PHE A 69 -16.57 9.48 7.26
C PHE A 69 -16.94 9.98 8.67
N ARG A 70 -17.54 11.16 8.78
CA ARG A 70 -17.95 11.73 10.07
C ARG A 70 -19.05 10.91 10.73
N ARG A 71 -20.04 10.45 9.95
CA ARG A 71 -21.10 9.57 10.44
C ARG A 71 -20.55 8.25 10.97
N ALA A 72 -19.57 7.66 10.28
CA ALA A 72 -18.92 6.43 10.71
C ALA A 72 -18.17 6.57 12.05
N LEU A 73 -17.73 7.78 12.41
CA LEU A 73 -16.94 8.07 13.61
C LEU A 73 -17.73 8.74 14.74
N GLN A 74 -18.99 9.12 14.51
CA GLN A 74 -19.80 9.92 15.43
C GLN A 74 -19.91 9.34 16.84
N ASN A 75 -19.89 8.00 16.98
CA ASN A 75 -20.00 7.35 18.28
C ASN A 75 -18.64 6.96 18.88
N LEU A 76 -17.53 7.20 18.17
CA LEU A 76 -16.19 6.77 18.57
C LEU A 76 -15.36 7.87 19.24
N HIS A 77 -15.92 9.07 19.47
CA HIS A 77 -15.18 10.19 20.08
C HIS A 77 -14.60 9.90 21.48
N SER A 78 -15.08 8.86 22.19
CA SER A 78 -14.54 8.43 23.47
C SER A 78 -13.26 7.58 23.35
N VAL A 79 -13.03 6.95 22.19
CA VAL A 79 -11.93 5.98 21.98
C VAL A 79 -11.00 6.37 20.83
N VAL A 80 -11.47 7.22 19.93
CA VAL A 80 -10.76 7.78 18.78
C VAL A 80 -10.82 9.31 18.85
N TYR A 81 -9.66 9.95 18.77
CA TYR A 81 -9.55 11.36 18.47
C TYR A 81 -9.96 11.60 17.02
N VAL A 82 -11.03 12.37 16.86
CA VAL A 82 -11.53 12.83 15.57
C VAL A 82 -11.35 14.35 15.55
N PRO A 83 -10.46 14.90 14.71
CA PRO A 83 -10.19 16.34 14.70
C PRO A 83 -11.44 17.14 14.31
N PRO A 84 -11.64 18.35 14.84
CA PRO A 84 -12.65 19.30 14.35
C PRO A 84 -12.51 19.53 12.83
N ILE A 85 -13.53 20.13 12.20
CA ILE A 85 -13.50 20.39 10.75
C ILE A 85 -12.39 21.39 10.42
N GLU A 86 -12.14 22.33 11.33
CA GLU A 86 -11.16 23.40 11.19
C GLU A 86 -9.71 22.87 11.22
N GLU A 87 -9.50 21.69 11.83
CA GLU A 87 -8.20 21.05 12.02
C GLU A 87 -8.03 19.78 11.17
N SER A 88 -9.02 19.42 10.35
CA SER A 88 -9.05 18.14 9.64
C SER A 88 -7.96 17.99 8.58
N ASN A 89 -7.42 19.12 8.09
CA ASN A 89 -6.33 19.19 7.13
C ASN A 89 -4.93 19.16 7.76
N ALA A 90 -4.83 19.29 9.09
CA ALA A 90 -3.57 19.37 9.81
C ALA A 90 -3.33 18.16 10.72
N THR A 91 -4.41 17.55 11.22
CA THR A 91 -4.33 16.52 12.26
C THR A 91 -4.94 15.20 11.78
N PRO A 92 -4.25 14.05 11.95
CA PRO A 92 -4.81 12.73 11.65
C PRO A 92 -5.80 12.25 12.71
N LEU A 93 -6.60 11.24 12.37
CA LEU A 93 -7.25 10.38 13.36
C LEU A 93 -6.22 9.67 14.24
N ARG A 94 -6.55 9.50 15.53
CA ARG A 94 -5.70 8.75 16.48
C ARG A 94 -6.54 7.94 17.44
N ILE A 95 -6.14 6.72 17.74
CA ILE A 95 -6.74 5.94 18.84
C ILE A 95 -6.15 6.45 20.16
N TYR A 96 -7.01 6.81 21.13
CA TYR A 96 -6.55 7.33 22.42
C TYR A 96 -5.82 6.28 23.27
N HIS A 97 -6.29 5.04 23.22
CA HIS A 97 -5.86 3.98 24.12
C HIS A 97 -5.33 2.79 23.34
N ALA A 98 -4.09 2.37 23.64
CA ALA A 98 -3.52 1.15 23.07
C ALA A 98 -4.43 -0.07 23.30
N SER A 99 -5.07 -0.14 24.47
CA SER A 99 -6.02 -1.19 24.83
C SER A 99 -7.22 -1.31 23.89
N PHE A 100 -7.62 -0.24 23.20
CA PHE A 100 -8.68 -0.29 22.18
C PHE A 100 -8.16 -0.95 20.90
N SER A 101 -6.94 -0.64 20.48
CA SER A 101 -6.30 -1.36 19.36
C SER A 101 -6.13 -2.84 19.68
N ASP A 102 -5.73 -3.17 20.91
CA ASP A 102 -5.57 -4.56 21.36
C ASP A 102 -6.91 -5.29 21.46
N PHE A 103 -7.98 -4.58 21.82
CA PHE A 103 -9.34 -5.11 21.82
C PHE A 103 -9.80 -5.49 20.41
N LEU A 104 -9.61 -4.58 19.43
CA LEU A 104 -9.97 -4.82 18.03
C LEU A 104 -9.18 -5.99 17.42
N ASP A 105 -7.93 -6.18 17.85
CA ASP A 105 -7.06 -7.25 17.37
C ASP A 105 -7.40 -8.64 17.94
N ASP A 106 -7.95 -8.72 19.15
CA ASP A 106 -8.28 -9.98 19.79
C ASP A 106 -9.73 -10.37 19.55
N VAL A 107 -9.96 -11.35 18.68
CA VAL A 107 -11.29 -11.90 18.37
C VAL A 107 -12.05 -12.40 19.61
N ARG A 108 -11.35 -12.84 20.66
CA ARG A 108 -12.00 -13.32 21.90
C ARG A 108 -12.56 -12.17 22.73
N ARG A 109 -12.00 -10.97 22.58
CA ARG A 109 -12.44 -9.76 23.29
C ARG A 109 -13.48 -8.98 22.50
N SER A 110 -13.26 -8.82 21.19
CA SER A 110 -14.10 -7.98 20.33
C SER A 110 -15.26 -8.71 19.65
N GLY A 111 -15.21 -10.04 19.53
CA GLY A 111 -16.29 -10.83 18.93
C GLY A 111 -16.61 -10.39 17.50
N GLU A 112 -17.82 -9.87 17.29
CA GLU A 112 -18.26 -9.37 15.97
C GLU A 112 -17.53 -8.10 15.52
N PHE A 113 -16.92 -7.36 16.46
CA PHE A 113 -16.15 -6.15 16.17
C PHE A 113 -14.67 -6.42 15.94
N HIS A 114 -14.29 -7.69 15.75
CA HIS A 114 -12.91 -8.05 15.48
C HIS A 114 -12.43 -7.43 14.16
N LEU A 115 -11.33 -6.68 14.24
CA LEU A 115 -10.64 -6.14 13.09
C LEU A 115 -9.72 -7.21 12.51
N ASN A 116 -10.12 -7.79 11.38
CA ASN A 116 -9.24 -8.64 10.59
C ASN A 116 -8.10 -7.80 9.99
N LYS A 117 -6.95 -7.78 10.67
CA LYS A 117 -5.78 -7.00 10.25
C LYS A 117 -5.27 -7.37 8.86
N GLU A 118 -5.32 -8.65 8.48
CA GLU A 118 -4.86 -9.08 7.16
C GLU A 118 -5.80 -8.58 6.05
N ALA A 119 -7.11 -8.64 6.27
CA ALA A 119 -8.07 -8.06 5.34
C ALA A 119 -7.92 -6.53 5.23
N ALA A 120 -7.70 -5.85 6.36
CA ALA A 120 -7.46 -4.41 6.37
C ALA A 120 -6.14 -4.04 5.68
N LYS A 121 -5.07 -4.83 5.83
CA LYS A 121 -3.81 -4.65 5.09
C LYS A 121 -4.00 -4.85 3.60
N TYR A 122 -4.80 -5.85 3.21
CA TYR A 122 -5.12 -6.09 1.82
C TYR A 122 -5.86 -4.90 1.20
N ASP A 123 -6.91 -4.37 1.87
CA ASP A 123 -7.61 -3.16 1.44
C ASP A 123 -6.66 -1.94 1.37
N PHE A 124 -5.78 -1.78 2.35
CA PHE A 124 -4.73 -0.74 2.33
C PHE A 124 -3.83 -0.85 1.09
N VAL A 125 -3.34 -2.05 0.77
CA VAL A 125 -2.53 -2.30 -0.43
C VAL A 125 -3.30 -1.95 -1.70
N LEU A 126 -4.57 -2.35 -1.79
CA LEU A 126 -5.40 -2.02 -2.96
C LEU A 126 -5.56 -0.51 -3.12
N GLN A 127 -5.75 0.23 -2.03
CA GLN A 127 -5.80 1.70 -2.09
C GLN A 127 -4.46 2.31 -2.48
N CYS A 128 -3.33 1.81 -1.97
CA CYS A 128 -2.03 2.27 -2.45
C CYS A 128 -1.89 2.08 -3.96
N LEU A 129 -2.20 0.89 -4.49
CA LEU A 129 -2.12 0.63 -5.93
C LEU A 129 -3.06 1.56 -6.73
N HIS A 130 -4.28 1.79 -6.24
CA HIS A 130 -5.21 2.73 -6.86
C HIS A 130 -4.61 4.15 -6.96
N TRP A 131 -4.04 4.66 -5.87
CA TRP A 131 -3.44 6.00 -5.84
C TRP A 131 -2.19 6.11 -6.70
N ILE A 132 -1.40 5.03 -6.82
CA ILE A 132 -0.22 5.02 -7.72
C ILE A 132 -0.65 5.10 -9.18
N GLU A 133 -1.71 4.37 -9.57
CA GLU A 133 -2.22 4.39 -10.95
C GLU A 133 -2.89 5.70 -11.36
N ASN A 134 -3.63 6.30 -10.42
CA ASN A 134 -4.45 7.48 -10.68
C ASN A 134 -3.73 8.79 -10.31
N ASP A 135 -2.45 8.74 -9.94
CA ASP A 135 -1.64 9.94 -9.78
C ASP A 135 -1.39 10.57 -11.15
N ASP A 136 -2.09 11.67 -11.39
CA ASP A 136 -1.97 12.52 -12.58
C ASP A 136 -0.83 13.55 -12.45
N GLY A 137 -0.06 13.50 -11.36
CA GLY A 137 0.96 14.46 -11.02
C GLY A 137 0.39 15.80 -10.50
N SER A 138 -0.93 15.89 -10.31
CA SER A 138 -1.53 17.10 -9.74
C SER A 138 -1.03 17.32 -8.30
N PRO A 139 -0.84 18.57 -7.87
CA PRO A 139 -0.39 18.87 -6.51
C PRO A 139 -1.27 18.22 -5.43
N ASP A 140 -2.58 18.14 -5.69
CA ASP A 140 -3.57 17.63 -4.77
C ASP A 140 -3.46 16.12 -4.57
N ASN A 141 -3.06 15.36 -5.59
CA ASN A 141 -2.94 13.90 -5.54
C ASN A 141 -1.52 13.44 -5.22
N LYS A 142 -0.51 14.27 -5.51
CA LYS A 142 0.90 13.95 -5.36
C LYS A 142 1.29 13.48 -3.96
N ALA A 143 0.68 14.06 -2.91
CA ALA A 143 0.96 13.64 -1.53
C ALA A 143 0.52 12.19 -1.28
N LEU A 144 -0.68 11.82 -1.74
CA LEU A 144 -1.24 10.47 -1.61
C LEU A 144 -0.54 9.48 -2.53
N GLY A 145 -0.15 9.88 -3.74
CA GLY A 145 0.67 9.09 -4.66
C GLY A 145 2.03 8.76 -4.04
N ASN A 146 2.75 9.76 -3.53
CA ASN A 146 4.03 9.58 -2.85
C ASN A 146 3.91 8.68 -1.60
N PHE A 147 2.89 8.90 -0.77
CA PHE A 147 2.61 8.04 0.37
C PHE A 147 2.40 6.59 -0.07
N SER A 148 1.60 6.39 -1.12
CA SER A 148 1.25 5.08 -1.65
C SER A 148 2.45 4.35 -2.24
N VAL A 149 3.33 5.04 -2.96
CA VAL A 149 4.61 4.49 -3.42
C VAL A 149 5.52 4.16 -2.25
N SER A 150 5.57 5.00 -1.22
CA SER A 150 6.43 4.79 -0.05
C SER A 150 6.01 3.58 0.79
N ARG A 151 4.72 3.27 0.89
CA ARG A 151 4.20 2.24 1.80
C ARG A 151 3.60 1.03 1.11
N GLY A 152 3.02 1.21 -0.07
CA GLY A 152 2.28 0.17 -0.79
C GLY A 152 3.15 -1.02 -1.16
N TRP A 153 4.38 -0.80 -1.61
CA TRP A 153 5.29 -1.88 -2.02
C TRP A 153 5.72 -2.76 -0.85
N ASP A 154 6.07 -2.15 0.29
CA ASP A 154 6.40 -2.90 1.50
C ASP A 154 5.17 -3.63 2.04
N ALA A 155 3.99 -3.01 1.98
CA ALA A 155 2.75 -3.64 2.41
C ALA A 155 2.39 -4.87 1.56
N CYS A 156 2.64 -4.84 0.24
CA CYS A 156 2.44 -6.00 -0.64
C CYS A 156 3.24 -7.23 -0.17
N CYS A 157 4.50 -7.02 0.24
CA CYS A 157 5.40 -8.09 0.66
C CYS A 157 4.97 -8.76 1.98
N ASN A 158 4.15 -8.08 2.78
CA ASN A 158 3.78 -8.46 4.14
C ASN A 158 2.35 -9.00 4.27
N LEU A 159 1.70 -9.32 3.15
CA LEU A 159 0.37 -9.93 3.13
C LEU A 159 0.44 -11.44 3.39
N SER A 160 -0.55 -11.96 4.11
CA SER A 160 -0.78 -13.40 4.22
C SER A 160 -1.02 -14.06 2.84
N ASP A 161 -0.61 -15.33 2.72
CA ASP A 161 -0.73 -16.15 1.52
C ASP A 161 -2.15 -16.24 0.95
N ASP A 162 -3.17 -16.10 1.81
CA ASP A 162 -4.59 -16.14 1.45
C ASP A 162 -5.00 -14.97 0.56
N PHE A 163 -4.35 -13.80 0.70
CA PHE A 163 -4.66 -12.59 -0.07
C PHE A 163 -3.79 -12.45 -1.33
N VAL A 164 -2.70 -13.22 -1.44
CA VAL A 164 -1.77 -13.17 -2.58
C VAL A 164 -2.47 -13.41 -3.92
N PRO A 165 -3.38 -14.39 -4.10
CA PRO A 165 -4.06 -14.57 -5.38
C PRO A 165 -4.87 -13.35 -5.83
N GLY A 166 -5.54 -12.69 -4.88
CA GLY A 166 -6.28 -11.45 -5.14
C GLY A 166 -5.35 -10.29 -5.49
N LEU A 167 -4.21 -10.16 -4.80
CA LEU A 167 -3.20 -9.16 -5.13
C LEU A 167 -2.58 -9.41 -6.52
N VAL A 168 -2.23 -10.65 -6.86
CA VAL A 168 -1.67 -11.00 -8.18
C VAL A 168 -2.67 -10.64 -9.29
N SER A 169 -3.95 -11.01 -9.11
CA SER A 169 -5.02 -10.65 -10.06
C SER A 169 -5.16 -9.13 -10.23
N ARG A 170 -4.91 -8.36 -9.17
CA ARG A 170 -4.91 -6.90 -9.21
C ARG A 170 -3.68 -6.33 -9.95
N LEU A 171 -2.50 -6.91 -9.71
CA LEU A 171 -1.24 -6.53 -10.35
C LEU A 171 -1.22 -6.87 -11.84
N GLU A 172 -1.90 -7.94 -12.27
CA GLU A 172 -2.09 -8.28 -13.69
C GLU A 172 -2.86 -7.23 -14.49
N ARG A 173 -3.57 -6.33 -13.81
CA ARG A 173 -4.29 -5.20 -14.43
C ARG A 173 -3.62 -3.86 -14.14
N PHE A 174 -2.52 -3.87 -13.38
CA PHE A 174 -1.88 -2.66 -12.89
C PHE A 174 -1.04 -1.99 -13.96
N ASP A 175 -1.34 -0.74 -14.31
CA ASP A 175 -0.57 -0.02 -15.33
C ASP A 175 0.78 0.47 -14.77
N PHE A 176 1.83 -0.34 -14.87
CA PHE A 176 3.18 0.04 -14.44
C PHE A 176 3.75 1.27 -15.15
N ASN A 177 3.14 1.77 -16.23
CA ASN A 177 3.58 3.03 -16.84
C ASN A 177 3.31 4.23 -15.92
N CYS A 178 2.40 4.15 -14.95
CA CYS A 178 2.15 5.21 -13.99
C CYS A 178 3.38 5.51 -13.09
N LEU A 179 4.26 4.53 -12.88
CA LEU A 179 5.48 4.67 -12.06
C LEU A 179 6.45 5.72 -12.60
N ARG A 180 6.30 6.09 -13.88
CA ARG A 180 7.08 7.17 -14.50
C ARG A 180 6.78 8.54 -13.89
N PHE A 181 5.59 8.71 -13.33
CA PHE A 181 5.13 9.98 -12.75
C PHE A 181 5.39 10.03 -11.25
N VAL A 182 5.13 8.93 -10.54
CA VAL A 182 5.19 8.87 -9.07
C VAL A 182 6.57 8.43 -8.55
N GLY A 183 7.38 7.80 -9.41
CA GLY A 183 8.61 7.12 -9.02
C GLY A 183 8.36 5.76 -8.41
N VAL A 184 9.45 5.07 -8.03
CA VAL A 184 9.37 3.67 -7.55
C VAL A 184 9.51 3.51 -6.03
N GLY A 185 9.90 4.52 -5.26
CA GLY A 185 10.04 4.38 -3.80
C GLY A 185 11.11 3.36 -3.36
N SER A 186 11.42 3.31 -2.07
CA SER A 186 12.48 2.42 -1.53
C SER A 186 12.05 0.95 -1.47
N GLY A 187 10.76 0.68 -1.20
CA GLY A 187 10.23 -0.67 -1.04
C GLY A 187 10.10 -1.48 -2.33
N PHE A 188 10.25 -0.84 -3.50
CA PHE A 188 9.98 -1.50 -4.78
C PHE A 188 10.97 -2.62 -5.12
N ALA A 189 12.25 -2.48 -4.74
CA ALA A 189 13.22 -3.57 -4.94
C ALA A 189 12.84 -4.83 -4.15
N SER A 190 12.42 -4.66 -2.88
CA SER A 190 11.91 -5.74 -2.03
C SER A 190 10.66 -6.37 -2.63
N PHE A 191 9.74 -5.55 -3.15
CA PHE A 191 8.55 -6.00 -3.85
C PHE A 191 8.87 -6.85 -5.08
N LEU A 192 9.84 -6.45 -5.91
CA LEU A 192 10.27 -7.24 -7.07
C LEU A 192 10.85 -8.59 -6.66
N GLN A 193 11.66 -8.62 -5.59
CA GLN A 193 12.23 -9.84 -5.06
C GLN A 193 11.14 -10.78 -4.51
N TRP A 194 10.18 -10.24 -3.78
CA TRP A 194 9.01 -10.96 -3.30
C TRP A 194 8.17 -11.52 -4.45
N LEU A 195 7.89 -10.72 -5.48
CA LEU A 195 7.14 -11.15 -6.66
C LEU A 195 7.85 -12.30 -7.39
N HIS A 196 9.17 -12.26 -7.47
CA HIS A 196 9.98 -13.34 -8.05
C HIS A 196 9.91 -14.64 -7.22
N SER A 197 9.92 -14.53 -5.89
CA SER A 197 9.83 -15.71 -5.01
C SER A 197 8.48 -16.43 -5.11
N LEU A 198 7.39 -15.68 -5.38
CA LEU A 198 6.08 -16.28 -5.66
C LEU A 198 6.08 -17.16 -6.91
N GLY A 199 6.75 -16.73 -7.98
CA GLY A 199 6.86 -17.50 -9.23
C GLY A 199 7.70 -18.77 -9.10
N SER A 200 8.65 -18.78 -8.16
CA SER A 200 9.52 -19.93 -7.90
C SER A 200 8.82 -21.04 -7.10
N THR A 201 7.84 -20.68 -6.27
CA THR A 201 7.15 -21.61 -5.35
C THR A 201 5.82 -22.12 -5.93
N ARG A 202 5.10 -21.32 -6.71
CA ARG A 202 3.77 -21.65 -7.24
C ARG A 202 3.84 -22.03 -8.72
N ASN A 203 4.04 -23.32 -8.99
CA ASN A 203 3.80 -24.04 -10.26
C ASN A 203 3.71 -23.17 -11.56
N LYS A 204 4.84 -22.51 -11.90
CA LYS A 204 5.32 -21.92 -13.19
C LYS A 204 4.38 -21.20 -14.17
N SER A 205 3.09 -21.06 -13.92
CA SER A 205 2.12 -20.58 -14.93
C SER A 205 1.53 -19.20 -14.64
N VAL A 206 1.63 -18.70 -13.40
CA VAL A 206 0.82 -17.54 -12.99
C VAL A 206 1.48 -16.21 -13.36
N ILE A 207 2.82 -16.10 -13.40
CA ILE A 207 3.45 -14.82 -13.73
C ILE A 207 4.66 -15.03 -14.65
N ARG A 208 4.43 -14.99 -15.97
CA ARG A 208 5.52 -14.74 -16.93
C ARG A 208 5.84 -13.24 -16.90
N VAL A 209 6.64 -12.81 -15.93
CA VAL A 209 7.14 -11.43 -15.98
C VAL A 209 8.28 -11.35 -16.99
N GLY A 210 7.94 -10.97 -18.23
CA GLY A 210 8.93 -10.58 -19.21
C GLY A 210 9.44 -9.20 -18.87
N TRP A 211 10.56 -9.10 -18.15
CA TRP A 211 11.21 -7.83 -17.89
C TRP A 211 12.08 -7.45 -19.08
N ARG A 212 11.99 -6.20 -19.54
CA ARG A 212 13.08 -5.56 -20.29
C ARG A 212 13.62 -4.42 -19.45
N LEU A 213 14.87 -4.57 -19.02
CA LEU A 213 15.62 -3.55 -18.30
C LEU A 213 16.33 -2.67 -19.31
N PHE A 214 16.21 -1.35 -19.15
CA PHE A 214 16.94 -0.36 -19.94
C PHE A 214 17.99 0.32 -19.07
N PHE A 215 19.24 0.24 -19.51
CA PHE A 215 20.38 0.89 -18.87
C PHE A 215 20.88 2.03 -19.77
N THR A 216 21.21 3.18 -19.17
CA THR A 216 21.90 4.25 -19.89
C THR A 216 23.19 4.64 -19.19
N ARG A 217 24.22 4.92 -19.99
CA ARG A 217 25.49 5.49 -19.54
C ARG A 217 25.44 7.03 -19.61
N PRO A 218 26.22 7.77 -18.78
CA PRO A 218 26.32 9.23 -18.89
C PRO A 218 26.73 9.75 -20.29
N SER A 219 27.31 8.91 -21.13
CA SER A 219 27.79 9.23 -22.48
C SER A 219 26.75 9.07 -23.61
N ASN A 220 25.44 9.04 -23.31
CA ASN A 220 24.34 8.89 -24.28
C ASN A 220 24.28 7.57 -25.07
N GLU A 221 25.05 6.56 -24.71
CA GLU A 221 25.01 5.25 -25.35
C GLU A 221 23.88 4.40 -24.73
N ILE A 222 22.90 3.99 -25.54
CA ILE A 222 21.82 3.08 -25.14
C ILE A 222 22.18 1.69 -25.68
N ARG A 223 22.45 0.76 -24.77
CA ARG A 223 22.65 -0.65 -25.14
C ARG A 223 21.36 -1.42 -24.91
N LEU A 224 20.76 -1.90 -25.99
CA LEU A 224 19.64 -2.84 -25.94
C LEU A 224 20.21 -4.24 -25.80
N GLU A 225 20.12 -4.80 -24.60
CA GLU A 225 20.41 -6.23 -24.44
C GLU A 225 19.13 -7.02 -24.68
N HIS A 226 19.01 -7.56 -25.90
CA HIS A 226 17.99 -8.54 -26.24
C HIS A 226 18.43 -9.92 -25.74
N GLN A 227 18.41 -10.14 -24.43
CA GLN A 227 18.43 -11.50 -23.91
C GLN A 227 16.99 -11.95 -23.65
N PRO A 228 16.52 -13.05 -24.27
CA PRO A 228 15.37 -13.76 -23.76
C PRO A 228 15.78 -14.40 -22.44
N LEU A 229 15.68 -13.64 -21.35
CA LEU A 229 15.93 -14.16 -20.02
C LEU A 229 14.80 -15.14 -19.68
N SER A 230 15.16 -16.42 -19.64
CA SER A 230 14.34 -17.44 -19.01
C SER A 230 14.21 -17.09 -17.52
N VAL A 231 13.02 -17.31 -16.95
CA VAL A 231 12.68 -17.03 -15.55
C VAL A 231 13.62 -17.73 -14.55
N HIS A 232 14.45 -18.66 -15.01
CA HIS A 232 15.42 -19.40 -14.20
C HIS A 232 16.78 -18.70 -14.01
N ASP A 233 17.08 -17.61 -14.73
CA ASP A 233 18.39 -16.95 -14.69
C ASP A 233 18.34 -15.51 -14.11
N PHE A 234 17.28 -15.15 -13.39
CA PHE A 234 17.07 -13.80 -12.86
C PHE A 234 17.79 -13.58 -11.52
N ASP A 235 19.12 -13.59 -11.53
CA ASP A 235 19.93 -13.11 -10.40
C ASP A 235 20.23 -11.60 -10.58
N LEU A 236 19.65 -10.76 -9.72
CA LEU A 236 19.88 -9.30 -9.74
C LEU A 236 21.13 -8.89 -8.94
N ALA A 237 21.71 -9.78 -8.14
CA ALA A 237 22.89 -9.46 -7.33
C ALA A 237 24.13 -9.08 -8.17
N PRO A 238 24.41 -9.75 -9.31
CA PRO A 238 25.46 -9.30 -10.23
C PRO A 238 25.14 -7.96 -10.86
N LEU A 239 23.87 -7.68 -11.21
CA LEU A 239 23.46 -6.43 -11.85
C LEU A 239 23.59 -5.23 -10.92
N PHE A 240 23.09 -5.32 -9.68
CA PHE A 240 23.26 -4.23 -8.70
C PHE A 240 24.72 -4.03 -8.27
N GLY A 241 25.49 -5.11 -8.15
CA GLY A 241 26.93 -5.06 -7.88
C GLY A 241 27.72 -4.40 -9.02
N CYS A 242 27.37 -4.71 -10.27
CA CYS A 242 28.00 -4.10 -11.44
C CYS A 242 27.60 -2.62 -11.61
N MET A 243 26.35 -2.25 -11.34
CA MET A 243 25.84 -0.86 -11.43
C MET A 243 26.56 0.11 -10.49
N SER A 244 26.86 -0.33 -9.26
CA SER A 244 27.65 0.44 -8.28
C SER A 244 29.08 0.74 -8.77
N GLN A 245 29.69 -0.19 -9.52
CA GLN A 245 31.08 -0.07 -9.98
C GLN A 245 31.24 0.63 -11.34
N SER A 246 30.18 0.69 -12.16
CA SER A 246 30.28 1.09 -13.58
C SER A 246 29.52 2.36 -13.96
N GLY A 247 28.85 3.02 -13.01
CA GLY A 247 28.19 4.33 -13.22
C GLY A 247 26.91 4.27 -14.06
N TRP A 248 26.25 3.11 -14.10
CA TRP A 248 24.98 2.91 -14.80
C TRP A 248 23.80 3.21 -13.88
N SER A 249 22.76 3.86 -14.43
CA SER A 249 21.48 4.06 -13.75
C SER A 249 20.41 3.19 -14.39
N LEU A 250 19.49 2.64 -13.59
CA LEU A 250 18.29 1.98 -14.09
C LEU A 250 17.36 3.05 -14.66
N VAL A 251 16.92 2.89 -15.91
CA VAL A 251 16.20 3.98 -16.58
C VAL A 251 14.80 3.58 -17.01
N GLY A 252 14.50 2.29 -17.12
CA GLY A 252 13.14 1.85 -17.39
C GLY A 252 12.92 0.36 -17.16
N LEU A 253 11.68 0.05 -16.83
CA LEU A 253 11.11 -1.29 -16.79
C LEU A 253 9.95 -1.31 -17.78
N VAL A 254 9.91 -2.31 -18.66
CA VAL A 254 8.78 -2.50 -19.58
C VAL A 254 8.04 -3.79 -19.25
N TRP A 255 6.72 -3.70 -19.30
CA TRP A 255 5.77 -4.82 -19.19
C TRP A 255 4.88 -4.86 -20.43
N GLY A 256 4.81 -6.01 -21.12
CA GLY A 256 3.95 -6.21 -22.30
C GLY A 256 4.51 -5.67 -23.63
N SER A 257 3.69 -5.74 -24.69
CA SER A 257 4.07 -5.52 -26.11
C SER A 257 4.35 -4.07 -26.52
N TYR A 258 4.33 -3.12 -25.59
CA TYR A 258 4.52 -1.69 -25.87
C TYR A 258 5.85 -1.21 -25.29
N THR A 259 6.59 -0.41 -26.06
CA THR A 259 7.93 0.06 -25.69
C THR A 259 7.82 1.41 -24.99
N LEU A 260 8.22 1.51 -23.73
CA LEU A 260 8.42 2.78 -23.02
C LEU A 260 9.93 2.97 -22.79
N CYS A 261 10.50 4.05 -23.31
CA CYS A 261 11.89 4.43 -23.04
C CYS A 261 11.91 5.69 -22.16
N ALA A 262 12.47 5.59 -20.96
CA ALA A 262 12.84 6.76 -20.17
C ALA A 262 14.34 7.05 -20.31
N LYS A 263 14.74 8.31 -20.13
CA LYS A 263 16.13 8.80 -20.18
C LYS A 263 16.41 9.57 -18.87
N ALA A 264 17.39 9.14 -18.08
CA ALA A 264 17.81 9.85 -16.88
C ALA A 264 18.97 10.80 -17.23
N PHE A 265 18.87 12.07 -16.83
CA PHE A 265 19.97 13.03 -16.90
C PHE A 265 20.52 13.28 -15.49
N THR A 266 21.83 13.11 -15.32
CA THR A 266 22.55 13.56 -14.14
C THR A 266 23.57 14.60 -14.57
N GLN A 267 23.27 15.88 -14.33
CA GLN A 267 24.26 16.95 -14.37
C GLN A 267 24.00 17.91 -13.21
N PHE A 268 25.02 18.15 -12.38
CA PHE A 268 25.01 19.07 -11.24
C PHE A 268 23.95 18.83 -10.15
N GLY A 269 23.94 17.61 -9.56
CA GLY A 269 23.38 17.41 -8.21
C GLY A 269 21.85 17.47 -8.08
N ARG A 270 21.09 17.45 -9.18
CA ARG A 270 19.65 17.20 -9.18
C ARG A 270 19.32 16.10 -10.17
N SER A 271 18.68 15.03 -9.71
CA SER A 271 18.16 13.97 -10.56
C SER A 271 16.83 14.42 -11.16
N SER A 272 16.71 14.40 -12.49
CA SER A 272 15.43 14.54 -13.19
C SER A 272 15.31 13.45 -14.24
N VAL A 273 14.18 12.72 -14.20
CA VAL A 273 13.84 11.66 -15.15
C VAL A 273 12.99 12.29 -16.25
N THR A 274 13.42 12.20 -17.50
CA THR A 274 12.65 12.66 -18.66
C THR A 274 12.22 11.45 -19.49
N ILE A 275 10.91 11.27 -19.65
CA ILE A 275 10.34 10.15 -20.42
C ILE A 275 10.03 10.62 -21.84
N PHE A 276 10.47 9.87 -22.85
CA PHE A 276 10.11 10.11 -24.25
C PHE A 276 9.03 9.13 -24.69
N LEU A 277 7.95 9.63 -25.29
CA LEU A 277 6.94 8.82 -25.96
C LEU A 277 7.29 8.68 -27.45
N PRO A 278 7.20 7.48 -28.05
CA PRO A 278 7.30 7.36 -29.49
C PRO A 278 6.03 7.92 -30.14
N ILE A 279 6.18 8.94 -30.98
CA ILE A 279 5.17 9.33 -31.95
C ILE A 279 5.00 8.15 -32.91
N GLY A 280 3.80 7.58 -32.94
CA GLY A 280 3.48 6.43 -33.79
C GLY A 280 3.74 6.71 -35.27
N ARG A 281 4.11 5.65 -35.99
CA ARG A 281 4.32 5.57 -37.45
C ARG A 281 3.46 6.59 -38.23
N GLN A 282 4.07 7.68 -38.68
CA GLN A 282 3.71 8.26 -39.98
C GLN A 282 4.84 7.92 -40.94
N SER A 283 4.45 7.34 -42.09
CA SER A 283 5.31 7.08 -43.23
C SER A 283 6.14 8.32 -43.59
N PRO A 284 7.36 8.17 -44.13
CA PRO A 284 8.12 9.32 -44.59
C PRO A 284 7.38 9.99 -45.75
N ILE A 285 6.91 11.22 -45.53
CA ILE A 285 6.62 12.14 -46.61
C ILE A 285 7.97 12.74 -47.01
N PHE A 286 8.48 12.33 -48.17
CA PHE A 286 9.53 13.07 -48.86
C PHE A 286 8.92 14.38 -49.37
N LEU A 287 9.45 15.51 -48.90
CA LEU A 287 9.33 16.78 -49.61
C LEU A 287 10.72 17.06 -50.21
N GLY A 288 10.74 17.16 -51.55
CA GLY A 288 11.82 17.84 -52.27
C GLY A 288 11.68 19.35 -52.17
#